data_AF-A0A0D2MKQ8-F1
#
_entry.id   AF-A0A0D2MKQ8-F1
#
_cell.length_a   1.000
_cell.length_b   1.000
_cell.length_c   1.000
_cell.angle_alpha   90.00
_cell.angle_beta   90.00
_cell.angle_gamma   90.00
#
_symmetry.space_group_name_H-M   'P 1'
#
loop_
_entity.id
_entity.type
_entity.pdbx_description
1 polymer ?
#
loop_
_entity_poly.entity_id
_entity_poly.type
_entity_poly.pdbx_seq_one_letter_code
_entity_poly.pdbx_strand_id
1 'polypeptide(L)' 'MERCRWARAMLLQGAMCDTKGNWILGFNKFLGVCSVLEAELWGIFEGLSLLLKQGFDRVLICTDCLEAV' A
#
# COMPACT_ATOMS: atom_id res chain seq x y z
N MET A 1 -22.34 4.27 27.97
CA MET A 1 -21.58 5.30 27.22
C MET A 1 -20.25 5.38 27.94
N GLU A 2 -19.13 4.90 27.43
CA GLU A 2 -18.34 5.51 26.36
C GLU A 2 -17.45 4.48 25.65
N ARG A 3 -17.34 4.62 24.32
CA ARG A 3 -16.65 3.71 23.40
C ARG A 3 -15.12 3.80 23.58
N CYS A 4 -14.46 2.69 23.91
CA CYS A 4 -13.01 2.52 23.71
C CYS A 4 -12.70 2.73 22.20
N ARG A 5 -12.04 3.83 21.87
CA ARG A 5 -11.57 4.10 20.51
C ARG A 5 -10.26 3.37 20.28
N TRP A 6 -10.30 2.39 19.38
CA TRP A 6 -9.14 1.71 18.81
C TRP A 6 -8.29 2.72 18.02
N ALA A 7 -7.21 3.24 18.61
CA ALA A 7 -6.14 3.83 17.81
C ALA A 7 -5.38 2.68 17.15
N ARG A 8 -5.86 2.22 15.98
CA ARG A 8 -5.12 1.22 15.19
C ARG A 8 -3.94 1.93 14.54
N ALA A 9 -2.74 1.64 15.02
CA ALA A 9 -1.54 1.97 14.28
C ALA A 9 -1.48 1.03 13.07
N MET A 10 -1.36 1.60 11.87
CA MET A 10 -1.40 0.84 10.62
C MET A 10 0.02 0.58 10.11
N LEU A 11 0.29 -0.68 9.79
CA LEU A 11 1.46 -1.09 9.03
C LEU A 11 1.04 -1.24 7.57
N LEU A 12 1.70 -0.50 6.71
CA LEU A 12 1.56 -0.65 5.29
C LEU A 12 2.44 -1.80 4.79
N GLN A 13 1.91 -2.62 3.91
CA GLN A 13 2.64 -3.69 3.25
C GLN A 13 2.25 -3.74 1.78
N GLY A 14 3.22 -3.93 0.90
CA GLY A 14 2.97 -4.10 -0.53
C GLY A 14 3.97 -5.07 -1.14
N ALA A 15 3.56 -5.73 -2.22
CA ALA A 15 4.39 -6.65 -2.98
C ALA A 15 4.35 -6.28 -4.46
N MET A 16 5.51 -6.35 -5.10
CA MET A 16 5.68 -6.19 -6.54
C MET A 16 5.97 -7.57 -7.11
N CYS A 17 5.24 -7.91 -8.16
CA CYS A 17 5.44 -9.14 -8.92
C CYS A 17 5.64 -8.81 -10.40
N ASP A 18 6.34 -9.67 -11.12
CA ASP A 18 6.41 -9.58 -12.57
C ASP A 18 5.07 -9.97 -13.23
N THR A 19 5.00 -9.86 -14.55
CA THR A 19 3.80 -10.21 -15.33
C THR A 19 3.44 -11.70 -15.29
N LYS A 20 4.33 -12.57 -14.79
CA LYS A 20 4.08 -14.00 -14.57
C LYS A 20 3.70 -14.31 -13.12
N GLY A 21 3.62 -13.29 -12.25
CA GLY A 21 3.32 -13.43 -10.84
C GLY A 21 4.52 -13.81 -9.97
N ASN A 22 5.75 -13.76 -10.50
CA ASN A 22 6.94 -14.00 -9.68
C ASN A 22 7.20 -12.80 -8.78
N TRP A 23 7.44 -13.04 -7.51
CA TRP A 23 7.76 -11.98 -6.55
C TRP A 23 9.11 -11.32 -6.90
N ILE A 24 9.10 -9.98 -6.98
CA ILE A 24 10.30 -9.17 -7.23
C ILE A 24 10.76 -8.53 -5.92
N LEU A 25 9.85 -7.85 -5.22
CA LEU A 25 10.16 -7.05 -4.05
C LEU A 25 8.94 -6.91 -3.15
N GLY A 26 9.15 -6.94 -1.82
CA GLY A 26 8.16 -6.51 -0.85
C GLY A 26 8.63 -5.25 -0.13
N PHE A 27 7.70 -4.38 0.26
CA PHE A 27 8.00 -3.21 1.09
C PHE A 27 7.01 -3.11 2.24
N ASN A 28 7.47 -2.53 3.34
CA ASN A 28 6.61 -2.17 4.47
C ASN A 28 6.94 -0.75 4.96
N LYS A 29 5.94 -0.10 5.54
CA LYS A 29 6.10 1.25 6.10
C LYS A 29 5.17 1.43 7.29
N PHE A 30 5.71 1.98 8.37
CA PHE A 30 4.88 2.41 9.49
C PHE A 30 4.28 3.77 9.19
N LEU A 31 2.94 3.87 9.16
CA LEU A 31 2.22 5.11 8.89
C LEU A 31 1.66 5.78 10.16
N GLY A 32 1.71 5.09 11.30
CA GLY A 32 1.11 5.58 12.54
C GLY A 32 -0.41 5.44 12.51
N VAL A 33 -1.13 6.43 13.04
CA VAL A 33 -2.60 6.42 13.08
C VAL A 33 -3.13 7.09 11.81
N CYS A 34 -3.82 6.33 10.97
CA CYS A 34 -4.48 6.80 9.76
C CYS A 34 -5.77 6.01 9.51
N SER A 35 -6.62 6.51 8.62
CA SER A 35 -7.75 5.77 8.08
C SER A 35 -7.30 4.66 7.13
N VAL A 36 -8.21 3.72 6.84
CA VAL A 36 -7.96 2.63 5.88
C VAL A 36 -7.66 3.19 4.49
N LEU A 37 -8.46 4.14 4.02
CA LEU A 37 -8.24 4.79 2.72
C LEU A 37 -6.88 5.49 2.64
N GLU A 38 -6.50 6.24 3.67
CA GLU A 38 -5.17 6.89 3.71
C GLU A 38 -4.04 5.85 3.66
N ALA A 39 -4.16 4.74 4.40
CA ALA A 39 -3.17 3.68 4.36
C ALA A 39 -3.02 3.12 2.94
N GLU A 40 -4.13 2.77 2.28
CA GLU A 40 -4.14 2.20 0.93
C GLU A 40 -3.53 3.16 -0.10
N LEU A 41 -3.94 4.44 -0.09
CA LEU A 41 -3.38 5.46 -0.98
C LEU A 41 -1.88 5.66 -0.76
N TRP A 42 -1.40 5.65 0.48
CA TRP A 42 0.02 5.71 0.78
C TRP A 42 0.77 4.48 0.27
N GLY A 43 0.14 3.31 0.26
CA GLY A 43 0.75 2.08 -0.24
C GLY A 43 0.91 2.08 -1.73
N ILE A 44 -0.13 2.53 -2.43
CA ILE A 44 -0.10 2.74 -3.87
C ILE A 44 0.97 3.76 -4.23
N PHE A 45 1.01 4.90 -3.54
CA PHE A 45 2.00 5.95 -3.77
C PHE A 45 3.43 5.46 -3.58
N GLU A 46 3.72 4.74 -2.49
CA GLU A 46 5.07 4.23 -2.24
C GLU A 46 5.46 3.12 -3.21
N GLY A 47 4.53 2.21 -3.52
CA GLY A 47 4.76 1.16 -4.52
C GLY A 47 5.08 1.75 -5.90
N LEU A 48 4.31 2.75 -6.34
CA LEU A 48 4.58 3.47 -7.58
C LEU A 48 5.91 4.22 -7.54
N SER A 49 6.21 4.92 -6.45
CA SER A 49 7.46 5.66 -6.31
C SER A 49 8.69 4.75 -6.39
N LEU A 50 8.61 3.54 -5.84
CA LEU A 50 9.66 2.53 -5.93
C LEU A 50 9.80 1.99 -7.36
N LEU A 51 8.69 1.66 -8.02
CA LEU A 51 8.70 1.15 -9.40
C LEU A 51 9.22 2.18 -10.40
N LEU A 52 8.81 3.45 -10.27
CA LEU A 52 9.31 4.54 -11.10
C LEU A 52 10.82 4.74 -10.92
N LYS A 53 11.34 4.66 -9.68
CA LYS A 53 12.79 4.70 -9.42
C LYS A 53 13.55 3.53 -10.05
N GLN A 54 12.89 2.39 -10.24
CA GLN A 54 13.45 1.22 -10.93
C GLN A 54 13.29 1.28 -12.45
N GLY A 55 12.62 2.31 -13.00
CA GLY A 55 12.46 2.53 -14.44
C GLY A 55 11.26 1.81 -15.05
N PHE A 56 10.31 1.32 -14.24
CA PHE A 56 9.07 0.75 -14.77
C PHE A 56 8.10 1.87 -15.17
N ASP A 57 7.60 1.80 -16.40
CA ASP A 57 6.66 2.78 -16.99
C ASP A 57 5.23 2.23 -17.17
N ARG A 58 5.05 0.91 -17.04
CA ARG A 58 3.76 0.21 -17.10
C ARG A 58 3.58 -0.66 -15.88
N VAL A 59 2.64 -0.29 -15.02
CA VAL A 59 2.38 -0.96 -13.74
C VAL A 59 0.89 -1.26 -13.64
N LEU A 60 0.56 -2.47 -13.18
CA LEU A 60 -0.78 -2.83 -12.73
C LEU A 60 -0.82 -2.74 -11.22
N ILE A 61 -1.77 -1.97 -10.69
CA ILE A 61 -1.98 -1.78 -9.25
C ILE A 61 -3.16 -2.64 -8.85
N CYS A 62 -2.99 -3.45 -7.81
CA CYS A 62 -4.06 -4.25 -7.21
C CYS A 62 -4.27 -3.75 -5.78
N THR A 63 -5.47 -3.28 -5.47
CA THR A 63 -5.91 -2.94 -4.11
C THR A 63 -7.28 -3.59 -3.87
N ASP A 64 -7.54 -4.01 -2.64
CA ASP A 64 -8.85 -4.51 -2.20
C ASP A 64 -9.75 -3.39 -1.65
N CYS A 65 -9.23 -2.15 -1.62
CA CYS A 65 -9.95 -0.97 -1.18
C CYS A 65 -10.68 -0.33 -2.36
N LEU A 66 -12.00 -0.52 -2.41
CA LEU A 66 -12.84 0.09 -3.45
C LEU A 66 -12.73 1.61 -3.49
N GLU A 67 -12.50 2.27 -2.34
CA GLU A 67 -12.35 3.73 -2.27
C GLU A 67 -11.02 4.22 -2.88
N ALA A 68 -10.05 3.32 -3.12
CA ALA A 68 -8.75 3.63 -3.71
C ALA A 68 -8.66 3.28 -5.22
N VAL A 69 -9.76 2.85 -5.84
CA VAL A 69 -9.90 2.52 -7.28
C VAL A 69 -10.67 3.62 -8.00
#